data_AF-A0A6D2IIA5-F1
#
_entry.id   AF-A0A6D2IIA5-F1
#
_cell.length_a   1.000
_cell.length_b   1.000
_cell.length_c   1.000
_cell.angle_alpha   90.00
_cell.angle_beta   90.00
_cell.angle_gamma   90.00
#
_symmetry.space_group_name_H-M   'P 1'
#
loop_
_entity.id
_entity.type
_entity.pdbx_description
1 polymer ?
#
loop_
_entity_poly.entity_id
_entity_poly.type
_entity_poly.pdbx_seq_one_letter_code
_entity_poly.pdbx_strand_id
1 'polypeptide(L)'
;MVGYVKTPRGLRSLNTVWAQHLSEEVRRRFYKNWAKSKKKAFTKYSKKHETGEGKKDIQSQLEKMKKYCTVIRVLAHTQIRKMKALKQKKAHMNEIQVNGGDVAKAEFDSSVFADD
;
A
#
# COMPACT_ATOMS: atom_id res chain seq x y z
N MET A 1 0.16 2.08 2.44
CA MET A 1 -0.26 2.24 3.85
C MET A 1 -1.75 2.09 4.01
N VAL A 2 -2.16 1.70 5.20
CA VAL A 2 -3.55 1.53 5.62
C VAL A 2 -3.75 2.36 6.88
N GLY A 3 -4.78 3.21 6.87
CA GLY A 3 -5.18 4.00 8.02
C GLY A 3 -6.31 3.31 8.77
N TYR A 4 -6.19 3.24 10.10
CA TYR A 4 -7.17 2.63 10.98
C TYR A 4 -7.75 3.66 11.95
N VAL A 5 -9.08 3.72 12.01
CA VAL A 5 -9.84 4.51 12.98
C VAL A 5 -10.31 3.64 14.13
N LYS A 6 -10.25 4.17 15.35
CA LYS A 6 -10.81 3.52 16.54
C LYS A 6 -12.33 3.68 16.54
N THR A 7 -13.04 2.56 16.59
CA THR A 7 -14.50 2.51 16.76
C THR A 7 -14.83 1.77 18.06
N PRO A 8 -16.07 1.86 18.59
CA PRO A 8 -16.47 1.09 19.77
C PRO A 8 -16.31 -0.43 19.61
N ARG A 9 -16.31 -0.94 18.36
CA ARG A 9 -16.12 -2.37 18.05
C ARG A 9 -14.66 -2.73 17.71
N GLY A 10 -13.72 -1.83 17.98
CA GLY A 10 -12.30 -2.01 17.66
C GLY A 10 -11.83 -1.17 16.47
N LEU A 11 -10.66 -1.51 15.92
CA LEU A 11 -10.05 -0.78 14.82
C LEU A 11 -10.74 -1.14 13.49
N ARG A 12 -11.08 -0.12 12.69
CA ARG A 12 -11.62 -0.27 11.34
C ARG A 12 -10.71 0.41 10.33
N SER A 13 -10.43 -0.24 9.20
CA SER A 13 -9.70 0.38 8.09
C SER A 13 -10.52 1.53 7.49
N LEU A 14 -9.98 2.74 7.49
CA LEU A 14 -10.59 3.93 6.90
C LEU A 14 -10.31 4.00 5.40
N ASN A 15 -9.04 3.95 5.03
CA ASN A 15 -8.58 4.02 3.65
C ASN A 15 -7.20 3.37 3.50
N THR A 16 -6.83 3.11 2.24
CA THR A 16 -5.55 2.52 1.87
C THR A 16 -4.95 3.32 0.73
N VAL A 17 -3.73 3.81 0.92
CA VAL A 17 -2.94 4.49 -0.10
C VAL A 17 -1.84 3.55 -0.57
N TRP A 18 -1.71 3.35 -1.87
CA TRP A 18 -0.70 2.48 -2.47
C TRP A 18 0.42 3.30 -3.11
N ALA A 19 1.59 2.68 -3.24
CA ALA A 19 2.68 3.21 -4.04
C ALA A 19 2.26 3.38 -5.52
N GLN A 20 2.87 4.34 -6.21
CA GLN A 20 2.71 4.50 -7.66
C GLN A 20 3.19 3.25 -8.39
N HIS A 21 4.41 2.83 -8.08
CA HIS A 21 5.06 1.66 -8.68
C HIS A 21 4.92 0.46 -7.74
N LEU A 22 4.44 -0.65 -8.28
CA LEU A 22 4.29 -1.91 -7.55
C LEU A 22 4.98 -3.03 -8.31
N SER A 23 5.83 -3.78 -7.60
CA SER A 23 6.56 -4.91 -8.17
C SER A 23 5.61 -5.98 -8.74
N GLU A 24 6.08 -6.71 -9.76
CA GLU A 24 5.29 -7.79 -10.37
C GLU A 24 4.94 -8.88 -9.35
N GLU A 25 5.80 -9.12 -8.36
CA GLU A 25 5.59 -10.11 -7.31
C GLU A 25 4.39 -9.79 -6.41
N VAL A 26 4.17 -8.50 -6.11
CA VAL A 26 2.98 -8.02 -5.42
C VAL A 26 1.76 -8.14 -6.31
N ARG A 27 1.87 -7.73 -7.58
CA ARG A 27 0.75 -7.83 -8.54
C ARG A 27 0.30 -9.28 -8.72
N ARG A 28 1.22 -10.26 -8.67
CA ARG A 28 0.93 -11.70 -8.65
C ARG A 28 0.07 -12.11 -7.46
N ARG A 29 0.10 -11.39 -6.33
CA ARG A 29 -0.74 -11.69 -5.16
C ARG A 29 -2.23 -11.61 -5.49
N PHE A 30 -2.61 -10.68 -6.36
CA PHE A 30 -4.00 -10.35 -6.72
C PHE A 30 -4.59 -11.27 -7.80
N TYR A 31 -3.88 -12.32 -8.22
CA TYR A 31 -4.37 -13.29 -9.20
C TYR A 31 -4.19 -14.72 -8.69
N LYS A 32 -5.23 -15.55 -8.81
CA LYS A 32 -5.11 -17.00 -8.58
C LYS A 32 -4.31 -17.66 -9.68
N ASN A 33 -4.55 -17.28 -10.95
CA ASN A 33 -3.77 -17.71 -12.10
C ASN A 33 -3.15 -16.51 -12.81
N TRP A 34 -1.88 -16.22 -12.50
CA TRP A 34 -1.16 -15.10 -13.09
C TRP A 34 -0.96 -15.24 -14.60
N ALA A 35 -0.53 -16.42 -15.06
CA ALA A 35 -0.11 -16.65 -16.44
C ALA A 35 -1.25 -16.41 -17.44
N LYS A 36 -2.46 -16.90 -17.11
CA LYS A 36 -3.67 -16.76 -17.92
C LYS A 36 -4.40 -15.41 -17.74
N SER A 37 -3.91 -14.53 -16.87
CA SER A 37 -4.57 -13.25 -16.59
C SER A 37 -4.07 -12.11 -17.49
N LYS A 38 -4.89 -11.07 -17.65
CA LYS A 38 -4.54 -9.82 -18.35
C LYS A 38 -3.57 -8.92 -17.56
N LYS A 39 -3.24 -9.27 -16.30
CA LYS A 39 -2.28 -8.55 -15.43
C LYS A 39 -2.57 -7.04 -15.36
N LYS A 40 -3.82 -6.67 -15.07
CA LYS A 40 -4.31 -5.27 -14.99
C LYS A 40 -4.45 -4.73 -13.56
N ALA A 41 -4.08 -5.50 -12.53
CA ALA A 41 -4.07 -5.04 -11.16
C ALA A 41 -3.18 -3.78 -11.04
N PHE A 42 -3.72 -2.76 -10.37
CA PHE A 42 -3.10 -1.45 -10.11
C PHE A 42 -2.74 -0.59 -11.33
N THR A 43 -3.04 -0.98 -12.57
CA THR A 43 -2.67 -0.15 -13.75
C THR A 43 -3.39 1.18 -13.79
N LYS A 44 -4.65 1.25 -13.33
CA LYS A 44 -5.38 2.52 -13.22
C LYS A 44 -4.88 3.37 -12.05
N TYR A 45 -4.53 2.71 -10.94
CA TYR A 45 -4.05 3.39 -9.74
C TYR A 45 -2.68 4.03 -9.95
N SER A 46 -1.76 3.35 -10.66
CA SER A 46 -0.47 3.92 -11.05
C SER A 46 -0.64 5.22 -11.86
N LYS A 47 -1.56 5.23 -12.84
CA LYS A 47 -1.85 6.41 -13.66
C LYS A 47 -2.45 7.58 -12.88
N LYS A 48 -3.11 7.29 -11.75
CA LYS A 48 -3.66 8.33 -10.88
C LYS A 48 -2.56 9.19 -10.25
N HIS A 49 -1.38 8.62 -10.03
CA HIS A 49 -0.22 9.39 -9.58
C HIS A 49 0.39 10.26 -10.69
N GLU A 50 0.02 10.07 -11.95
CA GLU A 50 0.52 10.89 -13.08
C GLU A 50 -0.36 12.11 -13.32
N THR A 51 -1.67 12.01 -13.07
CA THR A 51 -2.63 13.10 -13.32
C THR A 51 -2.70 14.08 -12.15
N GLY A 52 -2.88 15.38 -12.45
CA GLY A 52 -3.01 16.42 -11.41
C GLY A 52 -4.20 16.20 -10.48
N GLU A 53 -5.36 15.81 -11.03
CA GLU A 53 -6.55 15.46 -10.24
C GLU A 53 -6.32 14.22 -9.38
N GLY A 54 -5.67 13.21 -9.93
CA GLY A 54 -5.40 11.97 -9.20
C GLY A 54 -4.44 12.16 -8.03
N LYS A 55 -3.39 12.97 -8.20
CA LYS A 55 -2.50 13.41 -7.11
C LYS A 55 -3.26 14.14 -6.00
N LYS A 56 -4.18 15.05 -6.35
CA LYS A 56 -5.03 15.75 -5.37
C LYS A 56 -5.90 14.79 -4.56
N ASP A 57 -6.49 13.78 -5.20
CA ASP A 57 -7.30 12.79 -4.47
C ASP A 57 -6.43 11.92 -3.54
N ILE A 58 -5.22 11.53 -3.97
CA ILE A 58 -4.27 10.82 -3.09
C ILE A 58 -3.88 11.68 -1.89
N GLN A 59 -3.60 12.97 -2.12
CA GLN A 59 -3.29 13.91 -1.04
C GLN A 59 -4.46 14.04 -0.06
N SER A 60 -5.70 14.17 -0.55
CA SER A 60 -6.90 14.21 0.29
C SER A 60 -7.08 12.92 1.11
N GLN A 61 -6.73 11.75 0.54
CA GLN A 61 -6.74 10.50 1.29
C GLN A 61 -5.69 10.49 2.42
N LEU A 62 -4.50 11.02 2.17
CA LEU A 62 -3.46 11.16 3.20
C LEU A 62 -3.88 12.13 4.31
N GLU A 63 -4.51 13.25 3.97
CA GLU A 63 -5.05 14.19 4.95
C GLU A 63 -6.15 13.57 5.83
N LYS A 64 -7.06 12.79 5.22
CA LYS A 64 -8.06 12.02 5.97
C LYS A 64 -7.42 11.01 6.91
N MET A 65 -6.33 10.36 6.50
CA MET A 65 -5.57 9.47 7.38
C MET A 65 -5.02 10.24 8.59
N LYS A 66 -4.32 11.35 8.36
CA LYS A 66 -3.75 12.17 9.43
C LYS A 66 -4.81 12.68 10.41
N LYS A 67 -5.98 13.05 9.90
CA LYS A 67 -7.06 13.64 10.71
C LYS A 67 -7.84 12.61 11.55
N TYR A 68 -8.13 11.45 10.99
CA TYR A 68 -9.10 10.51 11.60
C TYR A 68 -8.48 9.20 12.08
N CYS A 69 -7.33 8.79 11.52
CA CYS A 69 -6.74 7.50 11.88
C CYS A 69 -5.95 7.63 13.18
N THR A 70 -6.18 6.66 14.07
CA THR A 70 -5.44 6.50 15.32
C THR A 70 -4.23 5.60 15.16
N VAL A 71 -4.26 4.70 14.16
CA VAL A 71 -3.19 3.73 13.90
C VAL A 71 -2.91 3.72 12.39
N ILE A 72 -1.63 3.71 12.03
CA ILE A 72 -1.18 3.62 10.64
C ILE A 72 -0.38 2.33 10.49
N ARG A 73 -0.67 1.58 9.43
CA ARG A 73 0.08 0.38 9.06
C ARG A 73 0.67 0.53 7.67
N VAL A 74 1.93 0.17 7.50
CA VAL A 74 2.58 0.11 6.18
C VAL A 74 2.31 -1.26 5.58
N LEU A 75 1.97 -1.27 4.29
CA LEU A 75 1.86 -2.49 3.50
C LEU A 75 3.24 -2.84 2.98
N ALA A 76 3.86 -3.86 3.58
CA ALA A 76 5.16 -4.36 3.19
C ALA A 76 5.01 -5.70 2.45
N HIS A 77 5.97 -6.00 1.58
CA HIS A 77 6.01 -7.28 0.89
C HIS A 77 7.42 -7.86 0.83
N THR A 78 7.51 -9.18 0.82
CA THR A 78 8.79 -9.90 0.69
C THR A 78 9.26 -9.92 -0.76
N GLN A 79 10.56 -9.77 -0.99
CA GLN A 79 11.19 -9.92 -2.31
C GLN A 79 11.56 -11.39 -2.57
N ILE A 80 10.58 -12.19 -2.99
CA ILE A 80 10.75 -13.65 -3.05
C ILE A 80 11.62 -14.11 -4.21
N ARG A 81 11.73 -13.35 -5.32
CA ARG A 81 12.63 -13.72 -6.42
C ARG A 81 14.11 -13.65 -6.04
N LYS A 82 14.47 -12.90 -5.00
CA LYS A 82 15.85 -12.90 -4.48
C LYS A 82 16.21 -14.24 -3.83
N MET A 83 15.21 -15.01 -3.38
CA MET A 83 15.39 -16.34 -2.82
C MET A 83 15.47 -17.40 -3.92
N LYS A 84 16.68 -17.62 -4.47
CA LYS A 84 16.91 -18.54 -5.61
C LYS A 84 16.50 -20.00 -5.35
N ALA A 85 16.47 -20.43 -4.09
CA ALA A 85 16.08 -21.79 -3.71
C ALA A 85 14.56 -22.04 -3.81
N LEU A 86 13.73 -20.98 -3.89
CA LEU A 86 12.28 -21.09 -3.89
C LEU A 86 11.72 -20.93 -5.32
N LYS A 87 10.85 -21.85 -5.73
CA LYS A 87 10.11 -21.74 -7.02
C LYS A 87 8.98 -20.70 -6.96
N GLN A 88 8.62 -20.22 -5.78
CA GLN A 88 7.52 -19.28 -5.58
C GLN A 88 7.86 -17.89 -6.11
N LYS A 89 6.97 -17.32 -6.93
CA LYS A 89 7.10 -15.98 -7.52
C LYS A 89 6.10 -14.95 -6.95
N LYS A 90 5.25 -15.39 -6.03
CA LYS A 90 4.18 -14.61 -5.42
C LYS A 90 4.69 -14.06 -4.08
N ALA A 91 4.79 -12.75 -3.94
CA ALA A 91 5.24 -12.15 -2.69
C ALA A 91 4.26 -12.44 -1.54
N HIS A 92 4.77 -12.52 -0.32
CA HIS A 92 3.96 -12.40 0.89
C HIS A 92 3.79 -10.92 1.21
N MET A 93 2.57 -10.50 1.52
CA MET A 93 2.23 -9.11 1.80
C MET A 93 1.62 -9.06 3.19
N ASN A 94 2.18 -8.20 4.04
CA ASN A 94 1.80 -8.05 5.43
C ASN A 94 1.63 -6.56 5.77
N GLU A 95 0.74 -6.29 6.72
CA GLU A 95 0.63 -4.97 7.32
C GLU A 95 1.50 -4.90 8.57
N ILE A 96 2.41 -3.93 8.61
CA ILE A 96 3.29 -3.67 9.74
C ILE A 96 2.86 -2.36 10.37
N GLN A 97 2.54 -2.38 11.66
CA GLN A 97 2.18 -1.18 12.39
C GLN A 97 3.40 -0.28 12.56
N VAL A 98 3.24 1.00 12.21
CA VAL A 98 4.25 2.01 12.51
C VAL A 98 4.01 2.48 13.95
N ASN A 99 5.02 2.32 14.79
CA ASN A 99 4.98 2.75 16.19
C ASN A 99 5.87 3.98 16.37
N GLY A 100 5.50 4.84 17.33
CA GLY A 100 6.23 6.06 17.64
C GLY A 100 5.75 7.27 16.84
N GLY A 101 5.84 8.45 17.45
CA GLY A 101 5.38 9.73 16.88
C GLY A 101 3.86 9.96 17.00
N ASP A 102 3.45 11.16 16.61
CA ASP A 102 2.03 11.55 16.51
C ASP A 102 1.57 11.37 15.06
N VAL A 103 0.52 10.58 14.84
CA VAL A 103 -0.06 10.32 13.51
C VAL A 103 -0.48 11.62 12.82
N ALA A 104 -0.92 12.62 13.58
CA ALA A 104 -1.31 13.92 13.02
C ALA A 104 -0.09 14.71 12.50
N LYS A 105 1.08 14.52 13.12
CA LYS A 105 2.34 15.19 12.76
C LYS A 105 3.24 14.34 11.86
N ALA A 106 2.88 13.09 11.59
CA ALA A 106 3.66 12.20 10.76
C ALA A 106 3.74 12.74 9.32
N GLU A 107 4.96 12.97 8.85
CA GLU A 107 5.24 13.15 7.43
C GLU A 107 5.23 11.78 6.77
N PHE A 108 4.11 11.45 6.15
CA PHE A 108 4.01 10.27 5.29
C PHE A 108 4.65 10.60 3.95
N ASP A 109 5.95 10.41 3.85
CA ASP A 109 6.65 10.58 2.59
C ASP A 109 6.29 9.43 1.64
N SER A 110 5.79 9.81 0.46
CA SER A 110 5.54 8.89 -0.65
C SER A 110 6.82 8.19 -1.15
N SER A 111 7.99 8.76 -0.86
CA SER A 111 9.30 8.23 -1.28
C SER A 111 9.66 6.91 -0.57
N VAL A 112 9.23 6.73 0.69
CA VAL A 112 9.46 5.51 1.50
C VAL A 112 8.80 4.27 0.86
N PHE A 113 7.96 4.45 -0.17
CA PHE A 113 7.28 3.37 -0.88
C PHE A 113 7.95 2.91 -2.18
N ALA A 114 9.09 3.50 -2.56
CA ALA A 114 9.74 3.27 -3.86
C ALA A 114 11.24 2.96 -3.75
N ASP A 115 11.63 2.02 -2.89
CA ASP A 115 12.96 1.40 -2.98
C ASP A 115 12.83 0.11 -3.79
N ASP A 116 13.07 0.20 -5.10
CA ASP A 116 13.40 -0.93 -5.98
C ASP A 116 14.91 -0.96 -6.24
#